data_AF-A0A3P7L4X4-F1
#
_entry.id   AF-A0A3P7L4X4-F1
#
_cell.length_a   1.000
_cell.length_b   1.000
_cell.length_c   1.000
_cell.angle_alpha   90.00
_cell.angle_beta   90.00
_cell.angle_gamma   90.00
#
_symmetry.space_group_name_H-M   'P 1'
#
loop_
_entity.id
_entity.type
_entity.pdbx_description
1 polymer ?
#
loop_
_entity_poly.entity_id
_entity_poly.type
_entity_poly.pdbx_seq_one_letter_code
_entity_poly.pdbx_strand_id
1 'polypeptide(L)'
;MLREAKQATHHIFIKKIVGILFSQIRNVDNVIKTTMVYAKILTKASRATLFLLDNKKQELVSSIFDMGDLNKPKFMSVNQIRISVEKGIAGYVARTGNPLITNNPESNEHFYEAVDRESGYKTKNIIAVPIKVDGQ
;
A
#
# COMPACT_ATOMS: atom_id res chain seq x y z
N MET A 1 26.92 -17.57 5.41
CA MET A 1 26.74 -18.00 4.01
C MET A 1 25.34 -17.64 3.46
N LEU A 2 24.27 -18.43 3.64
CA LEU A 2 22.94 -18.15 3.04
C LEU A 2 22.22 -16.88 3.57
N ARG A 3 22.31 -16.60 4.88
CA ARG A 3 21.70 -15.39 5.49
C ARG A 3 22.40 -14.10 5.04
N GLU A 4 23.73 -14.10 4.99
CA GLU A 4 24.53 -12.94 4.57
C GLU A 4 24.33 -12.65 3.08
N ALA A 5 24.28 -13.68 2.23
CA ALA A 5 23.96 -13.52 0.82
C ALA A 5 22.57 -12.88 0.64
N LYS A 6 21.55 -13.38 1.36
CA LYS A 6 20.19 -12.81 1.33
C LYS A 6 20.15 -11.35 1.79
N GLN A 7 20.92 -11.01 2.83
CA GLN A 7 20.99 -9.67 3.38
C GLN A 7 21.71 -8.69 2.43
N ALA A 8 22.80 -9.13 1.79
CA ALA A 8 23.51 -8.37 0.77
C ALA A 8 22.61 -8.10 -0.46
N THR A 9 21.85 -9.09 -0.91
CA THR A 9 20.88 -8.92 -2.01
C THR A 9 19.80 -7.89 -1.68
N HIS A 10 19.21 -7.94 -0.47
CA HIS A 10 18.25 -6.93 -0.02
C HIS A 10 18.86 -5.53 0.00
N HIS A 11 20.09 -5.40 0.49
CA HIS A 11 20.76 -4.11 0.60
C HIS A 11 21.06 -3.48 -0.78
N ILE A 12 21.52 -4.29 -1.74
CA ILE A 12 21.73 -3.86 -3.14
C ILE A 12 20.41 -3.41 -3.76
N PHE A 13 19.33 -4.17 -3.50
CA PHE A 13 18.00 -3.86 -4.02
C PHE A 13 17.48 -2.51 -3.48
N ILE A 14 17.59 -2.27 -2.17
CA ILE A 14 17.18 -0.99 -1.56
C ILE A 14 17.99 0.17 -2.14
N LYS A 15 19.32 0.03 -2.27
CA LYS A 15 20.18 1.07 -2.87
C LYS A 15 19.74 1.42 -4.29
N LYS A 16 19.41 0.41 -5.11
CA LYS A 16 18.89 0.61 -6.46
C LYS A 16 17.57 1.39 -6.46
N ILE A 17 16.64 1.03 -5.58
CA ILE A 17 15.35 1.73 -5.44
C ILE A 17 15.57 3.20 -5.11
N VAL A 18 16.42 3.47 -4.11
CA VAL A 18 16.72 4.84 -3.65
C VAL A 18 17.24 5.69 -4.81
N GLY A 19 18.18 5.18 -5.61
CA GLY A 19 18.69 5.90 -6.78
C GLY A 19 17.61 6.23 -7.82
N ILE A 20 16.70 5.29 -8.09
CA ILE A 20 15.58 5.50 -9.04
C ILE A 20 14.62 6.56 -8.48
N LEU A 21 14.23 6.47 -7.21
CA LEU A 21 13.35 7.45 -6.58
C LEU A 21 13.95 8.86 -6.62
N PHE A 22 15.24 9.01 -6.32
CA PHE A 22 15.92 10.31 -6.41
C PHE A 22 15.91 10.89 -7.83
N SER A 23 16.11 10.06 -8.85
CA SER A 23 16.06 10.54 -10.26
C SER A 23 14.67 11.03 -10.68
N GLN A 24 13.62 10.55 -10.04
CA GLN A 24 12.22 10.89 -10.34
C GLN A 24 11.65 11.98 -9.44
N ILE A 25 12.43 12.53 -8.50
CA ILE A 25 11.95 13.40 -7.42
C ILE A 25 11.22 14.66 -7.90
N ARG A 26 11.43 15.08 -9.14
CA ARG A 26 10.74 16.22 -9.76
C ARG A 26 9.26 15.95 -10.04
N ASN A 27 8.80 14.69 -9.98
CA ASN A 27 7.41 14.31 -10.16
C ASN A 27 6.96 13.38 -9.01
N VAL A 28 6.23 13.97 -8.06
CA VAL A 28 5.77 13.27 -6.84
C VAL A 28 4.93 12.04 -7.18
N ASP A 29 4.05 12.11 -8.19
CA ASP A 29 3.24 10.96 -8.60
C ASP A 29 4.09 9.78 -9.07
N ASN A 30 5.17 10.05 -9.80
CA ASN A 30 6.10 9.01 -10.24
C ASN A 30 6.86 8.40 -9.07
N VAL A 31 7.31 9.21 -8.11
CA VAL A 31 7.95 8.72 -6.89
C VAL A 31 7.01 7.79 -6.12
N ILE A 32 5.75 8.19 -5.94
CA ILE A 32 4.75 7.38 -5.24
C ILE A 32 4.48 6.08 -6.00
N LYS A 33 4.19 6.16 -7.31
CA LYS A 33 3.93 4.97 -8.15
C LYS A 33 5.10 3.98 -8.09
N THR A 34 6.33 4.48 -8.24
CA THR A 34 7.55 3.67 -8.17
C THR A 34 7.72 3.04 -6.79
N THR A 35 7.48 3.80 -5.71
CA THR A 35 7.53 3.29 -4.33
C THR A 35 6.52 2.16 -4.12
N MET A 36 5.28 2.34 -4.57
CA MET A 36 4.23 1.32 -4.46
C MET A 36 4.59 0.03 -5.21
N VAL A 37 5.12 0.14 -6.43
CA VAL A 37 5.56 -1.02 -7.22
C VAL A 37 6.63 -1.80 -6.48
N TYR A 38 7.63 -1.11 -5.93
CA TYR A 38 8.69 -1.78 -5.18
C TYR A 38 8.20 -2.38 -3.86
N ALA A 39 7.30 -1.71 -3.14
CA ALA A 39 6.68 -2.27 -1.94
C ALA A 39 5.91 -3.57 -2.25
N LYS A 40 5.17 -3.59 -3.37
CA LYS A 40 4.46 -4.77 -3.87
C LYS A 40 5.42 -5.91 -4.25
N ILE A 41 6.52 -5.60 -4.94
CA ILE A 41 7.55 -6.60 -5.30
C ILE A 41 8.19 -7.20 -4.05
N LEU A 42 8.58 -6.38 -3.08
CA LEU A 42 9.22 -6.82 -1.84
C LEU A 42 8.32 -7.75 -1.01
N THR A 43 7.03 -7.41 -0.94
CA THR A 43 6.03 -8.18 -0.19
C THR A 43 5.44 -9.33 -0.99
N LYS A 44 5.73 -9.42 -2.30
CA LYS A 44 5.09 -10.32 -3.26
C LYS A 44 3.56 -10.21 -3.26
N ALA A 45 3.05 -9.00 -3.04
CA ALA A 45 1.62 -8.74 -2.97
C ALA A 45 0.97 -8.75 -4.37
N SER A 46 -0.27 -9.20 -4.46
CA SER A 46 -1.04 -9.18 -5.72
C SER A 46 -1.53 -7.77 -6.07
N ARG A 47 -1.83 -6.94 -5.07
CA ARG A 47 -2.35 -5.58 -5.24
C ARG A 47 -1.70 -4.63 -4.24
N ALA A 48 -1.59 -3.36 -4.59
CA ALA A 48 -1.18 -2.30 -3.68
C ALA A 48 -2.06 -1.06 -3.88
N THR A 49 -2.50 -0.47 -2.77
CA THR A 49 -3.37 0.73 -2.77
C THR A 49 -2.76 1.79 -1.86
N LEU A 50 -2.71 3.03 -2.35
CA LEU A 50 -2.46 4.20 -1.51
C LEU A 50 -3.78 4.91 -1.24
N PHE A 51 -4.13 5.00 0.03
CA PHE A 51 -5.24 5.81 0.50
C PHE A 51 -4.74 7.16 1.01
N LEU A 52 -5.41 8.24 0.62
CA LEU A 52 -5.22 9.57 1.17
C LEU A 52 -6.39 9.88 2.11
N LEU A 53 -6.09 10.45 3.27
CA LEU A 53 -7.09 10.88 4.23
C LEU A 53 -7.68 12.23 3.82
N ASP A 54 -8.99 12.25 3.53
CA ASP A 54 -9.80 13.45 3.43
C ASP A 54 -10.28 13.83 4.83
N ASN A 55 -9.55 14.74 5.48
CA ASN A 55 -9.87 15.21 6.83
C ASN A 55 -11.22 15.92 6.94
N LYS A 56 -11.75 16.49 5.85
CA LYS A 56 -13.04 17.19 5.89
C LYS A 56 -14.20 16.21 5.93
N LYS A 57 -14.08 15.12 5.16
CA LYS A 57 -15.12 14.08 5.07
C LYS A 57 -14.90 12.90 6.02
N GLN A 58 -13.74 12.83 6.66
CA GLN A 58 -13.33 11.69 7.48
C GLN A 58 -13.38 10.39 6.66
N GLU A 59 -12.81 10.44 5.45
CA GLU A 59 -12.79 9.34 4.48
C GLU A 59 -11.37 9.08 3.97
N LEU A 60 -11.08 7.80 3.73
CA LEU A 60 -9.93 7.34 2.98
C LEU A 60 -10.30 7.23 1.51
N VAL A 61 -9.58 7.94 0.67
CA VAL A 61 -9.78 7.98 -0.79
C VAL A 61 -8.62 7.28 -1.47
N SER A 62 -8.91 6.22 -2.24
CA SER A 62 -7.89 5.53 -3.04
C SER A 62 -7.34 6.48 -4.11
N SER A 63 -6.10 6.93 -3.95
CA SER A 63 -5.42 7.82 -4.88
C SER A 63 -4.68 7.06 -5.98
N ILE A 64 -4.11 5.90 -5.65
CA ILE A 64 -3.38 5.05 -6.59
C ILE A 64 -3.71 3.60 -6.26
N PHE A 65 -4.04 2.83 -7.30
CA PHE A 65 -4.34 1.41 -7.20
C PHE A 65 -3.58 0.64 -8.28
N ASP A 66 -2.69 -0.26 -7.87
CA ASP A 66 -1.95 -1.15 -8.78
C ASP A 66 -2.52 -2.58 -8.75
N MET A 67 -3.16 -2.95 -9.86
CA MET A 67 -3.73 -4.29 -10.10
C MET A 67 -2.91 -5.13 -11.09
N GLY A 68 -1.77 -4.62 -11.58
CA GLY A 68 -0.95 -5.32 -12.57
C GLY A 68 -0.18 -6.51 -12.00
N ASP A 69 0.52 -7.25 -12.85
CA ASP A 69 1.46 -8.26 -12.39
C ASP A 69 2.70 -7.61 -11.78
N LEU A 70 3.47 -8.36 -10.98
CA LEU A 70 4.69 -7.85 -10.33
C LEU A 70 5.69 -7.18 -11.30
N ASN A 71 5.73 -7.63 -12.55
CA ASN A 71 6.62 -7.11 -13.59
C ASN A 71 5.93 -6.19 -14.60
N LYS A 72 4.62 -5.96 -14.46
CA LYS A 72 3.78 -5.19 -15.38
C LYS A 72 2.73 -4.40 -14.58
N PRO A 73 3.14 -3.35 -13.85
CA PRO A 73 2.21 -2.58 -13.03
C PRO A 73 1.12 -1.95 -13.90
N LYS A 74 -0.10 -1.92 -13.36
CA LYS A 74 -1.27 -1.34 -14.02
C LYS A 74 -1.97 -0.43 -13.02
N PHE A 75 -1.65 0.85 -13.12
CA PHE A 75 -2.25 1.89 -12.30
C PHE A 75 -3.61 2.30 -12.84
N MET A 76 -4.61 2.35 -11.97
CA MET A 76 -5.93 2.88 -12.29
C MET A 76 -6.21 4.12 -11.43
N SER A 77 -6.74 5.17 -12.08
CA SER A 77 -7.10 6.45 -11.43
C SER A 77 -8.62 6.70 -11.42
N VAL A 78 -9.38 5.89 -12.15
CA VAL A 78 -10.84 5.99 -12.29
C VAL A 78 -11.49 4.88 -11.44
N ASN A 79 -12.42 5.26 -10.56
CA ASN A 79 -13.08 4.47 -9.49
C ASN A 79 -12.34 4.49 -8.14
N GLN A 80 -12.30 5.67 -7.51
CA GLN A 80 -11.76 5.84 -6.17
C GLN A 80 -12.58 5.03 -5.15
N ILE A 81 -11.99 3.96 -4.60
CA ILE A 81 -12.52 3.33 -3.39
C ILE A 81 -12.54 4.39 -2.29
N ARG A 82 -13.72 4.63 -1.72
CA ARG A 82 -13.93 5.52 -0.57
C ARG A 82 -14.34 4.70 0.63
N ILE A 83 -13.61 4.84 1.73
CA ILE A 83 -13.86 4.12 2.96
C ILE A 83 -13.95 5.15 4.08
N SER A 84 -14.99 5.11 4.91
CA SER A 84 -15.00 5.91 6.13
C SER A 84 -13.74 5.60 6.96
N VAL A 85 -13.11 6.62 7.53
CA VAL A 85 -11.92 6.43 8.36
C VAL A 85 -12.17 5.52 9.56
N GLU A 86 -13.43 5.35 9.98
CA GLU A 86 -13.83 4.44 11.05
C GLU A 86 -13.87 2.96 10.65
N LYS A 87 -13.88 2.66 9.35
CA LYS A 87 -14.07 1.32 8.81
C LYS A 87 -12.81 0.77 8.17
N GLY A 88 -12.69 -0.54 8.18
CA GLY A 88 -11.62 -1.23 7.46
C GLY A 88 -10.27 -1.15 8.17
N ILE A 89 -9.37 -2.04 7.78
CA ILE A 89 -8.00 -2.08 8.29
C ILE A 89 -7.28 -0.78 7.94
N ALA A 90 -7.51 -0.22 6.75
CA ALA A 90 -6.95 1.07 6.35
C ALA A 90 -7.40 2.19 7.29
N GLY A 91 -8.68 2.22 7.68
CA GLY A 91 -9.21 3.16 8.65
C GLY A 91 -8.56 3.01 10.02
N TYR A 92 -8.48 1.78 10.54
CA TYR A 92 -7.81 1.49 11.81
C TYR A 92 -6.36 1.98 11.83
N VAL A 93 -5.58 1.67 10.79
CA VAL A 93 -4.18 2.08 10.68
C VAL A 93 -4.06 3.60 10.56
N ALA A 94 -4.97 4.26 9.82
CA ALA A 94 -4.98 5.71 9.69
C ALA A 94 -5.26 6.41 11.03
N ARG A 95 -6.22 5.92 11.84
CA ARG A 95 -6.58 6.52 13.13
C ARG A 95 -5.54 6.28 14.22
N THR A 96 -5.00 5.06 14.29
CA THR A 96 -4.07 4.68 15.35
C THR A 96 -2.62 5.03 15.04
N GLY A 97 -2.27 5.10 13.75
CA GLY A 97 -0.87 5.17 13.33
C GLY A 97 -0.07 3.91 13.66
N ASN A 98 -0.74 2.80 13.98
CA ASN A 98 -0.09 1.51 14.22
C ASN A 98 -0.20 0.64 12.95
N PRO A 99 0.90 0.04 12.47
CA PRO A 99 0.82 -0.89 11.35
C PRO A 99 0.06 -2.15 11.74
N LEU A 100 -0.59 -2.79 10.75
CA LEU A 100 -1.33 -4.03 10.93
C LEU A 100 -0.98 -5.04 9.84
N ILE A 101 -0.70 -6.28 10.24
CA ILE A 101 -0.51 -7.42 9.34
C ILE A 101 -1.51 -8.51 9.74
N THR A 102 -2.27 -9.02 8.77
CA THR A 102 -3.16 -10.15 8.99
C THR A 102 -3.11 -11.12 7.82
N ASN A 103 -3.02 -12.42 8.13
CA ASN A 103 -3.12 -13.51 7.17
C ASN A 103 -4.55 -14.07 7.06
N ASN A 104 -5.49 -13.54 7.83
CA ASN A 104 -6.90 -13.87 7.74
C ASN A 104 -7.72 -12.57 7.96
N PRO A 105 -7.89 -11.76 6.90
CA PRO A 105 -8.67 -10.54 6.99
C PRO A 105 -10.11 -10.80 7.45
N GLU A 106 -10.76 -11.85 6.96
CA GLU A 106 -12.18 -12.13 7.30
C GLU A 106 -12.43 -12.33 8.78
N SER A 107 -11.47 -12.86 9.54
CA SER A 107 -11.58 -13.01 10.99
C SER A 107 -11.06 -11.81 11.77
N ASN A 108 -10.55 -10.77 11.11
CA ASN A 108 -10.03 -9.58 11.76
C ASN A 108 -11.17 -8.59 12.04
N GLU A 109 -11.27 -8.10 13.27
CA GLU A 109 -12.33 -7.18 13.72
C GLU A 109 -12.39 -5.87 12.92
N HIS A 110 -11.28 -5.44 12.31
CA HIS A 110 -11.22 -4.23 11.51
C HIS A 110 -11.47 -4.50 10.03
N PHE A 111 -11.75 -5.72 9.60
CA PHE A 111 -11.97 -6.01 8.19
C PHE A 111 -13.31 -5.46 7.70
N TYR A 112 -13.28 -4.85 6.51
CA TYR A 112 -14.47 -4.28 5.88
C TYR A 112 -14.76 -4.97 4.56
N GLU A 113 -15.58 -6.01 4.64
CA GLU A 113 -15.93 -6.90 3.53
C GLU A 113 -16.57 -6.21 2.32
N ALA A 114 -17.16 -5.03 2.49
CA ALA A 114 -17.84 -4.32 1.41
C ALA A 114 -16.88 -3.98 0.26
N VAL A 115 -15.61 -3.70 0.55
CA VAL A 115 -14.60 -3.38 -0.46
C VAL A 115 -14.32 -4.60 -1.36
N ASP A 116 -14.21 -5.78 -0.76
CA ASP A 116 -14.04 -7.04 -1.48
C ASP A 116 -15.28 -7.35 -2.34
N ARG A 117 -16.48 -7.17 -1.77
CA ARG A 117 -17.76 -7.37 -2.45
C ARG A 117 -17.93 -6.45 -3.67
N GLU A 118 -17.65 -5.16 -3.52
CA GLU A 118 -17.78 -4.17 -4.58
C GLU A 118 -16.72 -4.34 -5.68
N SER A 119 -15.50 -4.73 -5.30
CA SER A 119 -14.41 -4.94 -6.27
C SER A 119 -14.40 -6.33 -6.91
N GLY A 120 -15.21 -7.27 -6.41
CA GLY A 120 -15.22 -8.68 -6.81
C GLY A 120 -13.92 -9.42 -6.48
N TYR A 121 -13.07 -8.86 -5.62
CA TYR A 121 -11.80 -9.45 -5.23
C TYR A 121 -11.86 -10.01 -3.83
N LYS A 122 -11.29 -11.19 -3.63
CA LYS A 122 -11.20 -11.84 -2.32
C LYS A 122 -9.82 -11.63 -1.73
N THR A 123 -9.73 -10.81 -0.70
CA THR A 123 -8.50 -10.47 -0.01
C THR A 123 -8.14 -11.55 1.00
N LYS A 124 -7.00 -12.23 0.79
CA LYS A 124 -6.55 -13.35 1.63
C LYS A 124 -5.60 -12.94 2.75
N ASN A 125 -4.86 -11.86 2.56
CA ASN A 125 -3.89 -11.34 3.52
C ASN A 125 -3.67 -9.85 3.27
N ILE A 126 -3.30 -9.11 4.30
CA ILE A 126 -3.12 -7.65 4.27
C ILE A 126 -1.89 -7.27 5.09
N ILE A 127 -1.08 -6.37 4.52
CA ILE A 127 -0.11 -5.54 5.22
C ILE A 127 -0.57 -4.10 5.03
N ALA A 128 -0.82 -3.38 6.12
CA ALA A 128 -1.21 -1.98 6.11
C ALA A 128 -0.29 -1.18 7.02
N VAL A 129 0.28 -0.11 6.49
CA VAL A 129 1.23 0.76 7.20
C VAL A 129 0.79 2.21 7.09
N PRO A 130 0.93 3.01 8.16
CA PRO A 130 0.63 4.43 8.09
C PRO A 130 1.75 5.18 7.37
N ILE A 131 1.39 6.21 6.62
CA ILE A 131 2.33 7.18 6.07
C ILE A 131 1.99 8.52 6.71
N LYS A 132 2.94 9.07 7.47
CA LYS A 132 2.81 10.36 8.14
C LYS A 132 3.83 11.31 7.56
N VAL A 133 3.45 12.57 7.41
CA VAL A 133 4.37 13.67 7.16
C VAL A 133 4.70 14.23 8.54
N ASP A 134 5.98 14.43 8.86
CA ASP A 134 6.38 14.97 10.16
C ASP A 134 5.57 16.23 10.50
N GLY A 135 4.89 16.20 11.66
CA GLY A 135 3.98 17.25 12.10
C GLY A 135 2.49 17.05 11.77
N GLN A 136 2.09 15.91 11.17
CA GLN A 136 0.70 15.50 10.93
C GLN A 136 0.43 14.04 11.33
#